data_AF-A0A966CJI0-F1
#
_entry.id   AF-A0A966CJI0-F1
#
_cell.length_a   1.000
_cell.length_b   1.000
_cell.length_c   1.000
_cell.angle_alpha   90.00
_cell.angle_beta   90.00
_cell.angle_gamma   90.00
#
_symmetry.space_group_name_H-M   'P 1'
#
loop_
_entity.id
_entity.type
_entity.pdbx_description
1 polymer ?
#
loop_
_entity_poly.entity_id
_entity_poly.type
_entity_poly.pdbx_seq_one_letter_code
_entity_poly.pdbx_strand_id
1 'polypeptide(L)'
;MKRSPVAAAIAISVGLIILLGTFVPIPLFAAVRLELVQWAAILAGVAVLVGIGNLFSVHYQKVRRREKGWFYSLTLLFAMLATLLAGVIFGPTGAWMQAALETIIFPVEASLMALLSVTLLYAGIRLLRRRADWMSALFLGTVALALLASVSLPVIGEIPVLSDWISPWLTYGLAAGGARGLVLGVALGALTTGLRALFALDRPYGGK
;
A
#
# COMPACT_ATOMS: atom_id res chain seq x y z
N MET A 1 10.03 32.65 -15.34
CA MET A 1 10.05 31.25 -14.86
C MET A 1 11.27 30.53 -15.40
N LYS A 2 12.34 30.41 -14.61
CA LYS A 2 13.57 29.73 -15.04
C LYS A 2 13.40 28.23 -14.84
N ARG A 3 13.12 27.52 -15.94
CA ARG A 3 13.29 26.07 -16.08
C ARG A 3 14.71 25.75 -15.57
N SER A 4 14.90 24.80 -14.65
CA SER A 4 16.23 24.32 -14.26
C SER A 4 16.58 23.05 -15.07
N PRO A 5 17.05 23.18 -16.33
CA PRO A 5 17.44 22.01 -17.14
C PRO A 5 18.54 21.19 -16.46
N VAL A 6 19.34 21.83 -15.60
CA VAL A 6 20.41 21.21 -14.82
C VAL A 6 19.87 20.15 -13.86
N ALA A 7 18.81 20.45 -13.11
CA ALA A 7 18.25 19.49 -12.14
C ALA A 7 17.65 18.27 -12.85
N ALA A 8 16.97 18.50 -13.98
CA ALA A 8 16.46 17.41 -14.80
C ALA A 8 17.60 16.56 -15.38
N ALA A 9 18.65 17.18 -15.93
CA ALA A 9 19.81 16.46 -16.45
C ALA A 9 20.46 15.58 -15.37
N ILE A 10 20.65 16.10 -14.16
CA ILE A 10 21.20 15.34 -13.03
C ILE A 10 20.30 14.14 -12.70
N ALA A 11 18.99 14.35 -12.57
CA ALA A 11 18.04 13.28 -12.25
C ALA A 11 18.05 12.16 -13.30
N ILE A 12 18.11 12.52 -14.59
CA ILE A 12 18.16 11.58 -15.71
C ILE A 12 19.48 10.80 -15.69
N SER A 13 20.61 11.49 -15.52
CA SER A 13 21.93 10.86 -15.44
C SER A 13 22.02 9.88 -14.27
N VAL A 14 21.57 10.27 -13.08
CA VAL A 14 21.56 9.39 -11.89
C VAL A 14 20.67 8.17 -12.13
N GLY A 15 19.46 8.37 -12.66
CA GLY A 15 18.56 7.26 -12.96
C GLY A 15 19.12 6.30 -14.02
N LEU A 16 19.80 6.82 -15.04
CA LEU A 16 20.47 6.00 -16.06
C LEU A 16 21.64 5.21 -15.48
N ILE A 17 22.44 5.81 -14.58
CA ILE A 17 23.54 5.12 -13.89
C ILE A 17 23.00 3.97 -13.03
N ILE A 18 21.89 4.19 -12.32
CA ILE A 18 21.25 3.14 -11.51
C ILE A 18 20.76 1.99 -12.41
N LEU A 19 20.11 2.31 -13.54
CA LEU A 19 19.68 1.30 -14.51
C LEU A 19 20.86 0.51 -15.08
N LEU A 20 21.91 1.20 -15.55
CA LEU A 20 23.12 0.56 -16.08
C LEU A 20 23.77 -0.35 -15.04
N GLY A 21 23.91 0.13 -13.80
CA GLY A 21 24.44 -0.69 -12.71
C GLY A 21 23.60 -1.91 -12.41
N THR A 22 22.31 -1.93 -12.75
CA THR A 22 21.40 -3.07 -12.50
C THR A 22 21.53 -4.15 -13.59
N PHE A 23 21.66 -3.75 -14.86
CA PHE A 23 21.68 -4.69 -16.00
C PHE A 23 23.08 -5.04 -16.51
N VAL A 24 24.10 -4.22 -16.23
CA VAL A 24 25.47 -4.44 -16.71
C VAL A 24 26.34 -5.02 -15.58
N PRO A 25 26.89 -6.24 -15.73
CA PRO A 25 27.65 -6.91 -14.67
C PRO A 25 29.10 -6.40 -14.59
N ILE A 26 29.28 -5.09 -14.39
CA ILE A 26 30.59 -4.46 -14.17
C ILE A 26 30.70 -4.03 -12.70
N PRO A 27 31.75 -4.44 -11.96
CA PRO A 27 31.90 -4.14 -10.53
C PRO A 27 31.81 -2.65 -10.19
N LEU A 28 32.36 -1.78 -11.04
CA LEU A 28 32.30 -0.32 -10.86
C LEU A 28 30.86 0.21 -10.85
N PHE A 29 30.02 -0.23 -11.80
CA PHE A 29 28.63 0.23 -11.86
C PHE A 29 27.78 -0.31 -10.71
N ALA A 30 28.06 -1.55 -10.26
CA ALA A 30 27.41 -2.09 -9.08
C ALA A 30 27.75 -1.30 -7.81
N ALA A 31 29.03 -0.92 -7.62
CA ALA A 31 29.47 -0.11 -6.48
C ALA A 31 28.82 1.28 -6.47
N VAL A 32 28.85 1.99 -7.61
CA VAL A 32 28.22 3.32 -7.72
C VAL A 32 26.70 3.24 -7.52
N ARG A 33 26.04 2.22 -8.05
CA ARG A 33 24.59 1.98 -7.82
C ARG A 33 24.29 1.81 -6.34
N LEU A 34 25.07 1.01 -5.61
CA LEU A 34 24.85 0.77 -4.18
C LEU A 34 24.97 2.06 -3.36
N GLU A 35 26.00 2.88 -3.61
CA GLU A 35 26.17 4.17 -2.96
C GLU A 35 24.99 5.13 -3.25
N LEU A 36 24.59 5.24 -4.52
CA LEU A 36 23.45 6.10 -4.92
C LEU A 36 22.13 5.64 -4.30
N VAL A 37 21.89 4.32 -4.24
CA VAL A 37 20.70 3.74 -3.60
C VAL A 37 20.73 3.95 -2.09
N GLN A 38 21.90 3.86 -1.45
CA GLN A 38 22.06 4.16 -0.03
C GLN A 38 21.77 5.62 0.28
N TRP A 39 22.26 6.56 -0.52
CA TRP A 39 21.92 7.97 -0.38
C TRP A 39 20.43 8.21 -0.59
N ALA A 40 19.81 7.57 -1.59
CA ALA A 40 18.37 7.64 -1.80
C ALA A 40 17.59 7.09 -0.60
N ALA A 41 18.04 6.00 0.03
CA ALA A 41 17.42 5.44 1.23
C ALA A 41 17.51 6.39 2.43
N ILE A 42 18.66 7.04 2.63
CA ILE A 42 18.84 8.05 3.68
C ILE A 42 17.90 9.24 3.44
N LEU A 43 17.86 9.76 2.20
CA LEU A 43 16.95 10.84 1.82
C LEU A 43 15.47 10.46 1.99
N ALA A 44 15.10 9.23 1.64
CA ALA A 44 13.75 8.71 1.85
C ALA A 44 13.39 8.65 3.34
N GLY A 45 14.31 8.20 4.20
CA GLY A 45 14.14 8.23 5.65
C GLY A 45 13.92 9.65 6.18
N VAL A 46 14.72 10.62 5.73
CA VAL A 46 14.54 12.04 6.10
C VAL A 46 13.21 12.57 5.57
N ALA A 47 12.79 12.20 4.35
CA ALA A 47 11.51 12.60 3.79
C ALA A 47 10.33 12.08 4.60
N VAL A 48 10.40 10.85 5.13
CA VAL A 48 9.40 10.32 6.06
C VAL A 48 9.33 11.16 7.33
N LEU A 49 10.47 11.53 7.92
CA LEU A 49 10.50 12.41 9.10
C LEU A 49 9.90 13.80 8.81
N VAL A 50 10.21 14.38 7.65
CA VAL A 50 9.60 15.64 7.20
C VAL A 50 8.08 15.47 7.02
N GLY A 51 7.64 14.33 6.48
CA GLY A 51 6.22 13.99 6.35
C GLY A 51 5.50 13.90 7.70
N ILE A 52 6.10 13.22 8.68
CA ILE A 52 5.61 13.16 10.07
C ILE A 52 5.57 14.55 10.69
N GLY A 53 6.63 15.35 10.51
CA GLY A 53 6.69 16.73 11.00
C GLY A 53 5.60 17.63 10.39
N ASN A 54 5.34 17.48 9.09
CA ASN A 54 4.26 18.19 8.41
C ASN A 54 2.88 17.76 8.95
N LEU A 55 2.66 16.46 9.11
CA LEU A 55 1.41 15.93 9.69
C LEU A 55 1.19 16.45 11.11
N PHE A 56 2.23 16.42 11.94
CA PHE A 56 2.22 16.98 13.29
C PHE A 56 1.87 18.47 13.26
N SER A 57 2.56 19.26 12.43
CA SER A 57 2.36 20.71 12.34
C SER A 57 0.92 21.07 11.98
N VAL A 58 0.35 20.42 10.95
CA VAL A 58 -1.04 20.64 10.52
C VAL A 58 -2.03 20.32 11.64
N HIS A 59 -1.90 19.15 12.28
CA HIS A 59 -2.84 18.73 13.32
C HIS A 59 -2.65 19.49 14.62
N TYR A 60 -1.43 19.87 14.96
CA TYR A 60 -1.13 20.72 16.11
C TYR A 60 -1.74 22.11 15.95
N GLN A 61 -1.58 22.72 14.77
CA GLN A 61 -2.23 24.00 14.46
C GLN A 61 -3.76 23.89 14.52
N LYS A 62 -4.33 22.80 13.99
CA LYS A 62 -5.77 22.52 14.05
C LYS A 62 -6.29 22.43 15.49
N VAL A 63 -5.54 21.77 16.38
CA VAL A 63 -5.85 21.70 17.82
C VAL A 63 -5.72 23.07 18.48
N ARG A 64 -4.62 23.79 18.23
CA ARG A 64 -4.37 25.12 18.80
C ARG A 64 -5.45 26.13 18.41
N ARG A 65 -5.93 26.08 17.16
CA ARG A 65 -6.99 26.95 16.62
C ARG A 65 -8.41 26.45 16.93
N ARG A 66 -8.56 25.28 17.57
CA ARG A 66 -9.84 24.63 17.90
C ARG A 66 -10.79 24.52 16.70
N GLU A 67 -10.24 24.18 15.54
CA GLU A 67 -11.04 24.03 14.32
C GLU A 67 -11.99 22.82 14.40
N LYS A 68 -12.94 22.72 13.46
CA LYS A 68 -13.90 21.61 13.43
C LYS A 68 -13.18 20.25 13.38
N GLY A 69 -13.51 19.37 14.34
CA GLY A 69 -12.87 18.05 14.47
C GLY A 69 -11.47 18.08 15.10
N TRP A 70 -11.12 19.13 15.86
CA TRP A 70 -9.86 19.21 16.60
C TRP A 70 -9.66 18.04 17.58
N PHE A 71 -10.73 17.49 18.15
CA PHE A 71 -10.63 16.36 19.09
C PHE A 71 -10.02 15.12 18.42
N TYR A 72 -10.43 14.79 17.19
CA TYR A 72 -9.81 13.70 16.42
C TYR A 72 -8.34 13.97 16.10
N SER A 73 -7.98 15.25 15.94
CA SER A 73 -6.58 15.66 15.71
C SER A 73 -5.74 15.46 16.97
N LEU A 74 -6.33 15.64 18.16
CA LEU A 74 -5.68 15.33 19.42
C LEU A 74 -5.42 13.81 19.56
N THR A 75 -6.41 12.99 19.22
CA THR A 75 -6.24 11.52 19.21
C THR A 75 -5.13 11.09 18.26
N LEU A 76 -5.07 11.67 17.05
CA LEU A 76 -4.01 11.38 16.08
C LEU A 76 -2.64 11.76 16.62
N LEU A 77 -2.48 12.96 17.18
CA LEU A 77 -1.19 13.42 17.72
C LEU A 77 -0.73 12.53 18.87
N PHE A 78 -1.63 12.15 19.77
CA PHE A 78 -1.33 11.25 20.87
C PHE A 78 -0.91 9.87 20.37
N ALA A 79 -1.68 9.26 19.46
CA ALA A 79 -1.35 7.95 18.90
C ALA A 79 0.00 7.98 18.16
N MET A 80 0.24 9.02 17.35
CA MET A 80 1.50 9.20 16.64
C MET A 80 2.69 9.30 17.59
N LEU A 81 2.61 10.10 18.65
CA LEU A 81 3.64 10.21 19.67
C LEU A 81 3.83 8.90 20.43
N ALA A 82 2.76 8.23 20.83
CA ALA A 82 2.81 6.97 21.55
C ALA A 82 3.50 5.87 20.73
N THR A 83 3.12 5.70 19.45
CA THR A 83 3.73 4.72 18.56
C THR A 83 5.18 5.06 18.24
N LEU A 84 5.51 6.35 18.03
CA LEU A 84 6.88 6.78 17.78
C LEU A 84 7.78 6.49 19.00
N LEU A 85 7.34 6.87 20.20
CA LEU A 85 8.09 6.63 21.43
C LEU A 85 8.23 5.14 21.72
N ALA A 86 7.16 4.35 21.53
CA ALA A 86 7.22 2.90 21.70
C ALA A 86 8.22 2.26 20.72
N GLY A 87 8.22 2.68 19.46
CA GLY A 87 9.16 2.18 18.45
C GLY A 87 10.62 2.54 18.76
N VAL A 88 10.88 3.74 19.27
CA VAL A 88 12.23 4.19 19.64
C VAL A 88 12.74 3.48 20.91
N ILE A 89 11.89 3.27 21.91
CA ILE A 89 12.27 2.70 23.21
C ILE A 89 12.37 1.18 23.15
N PHE A 90 11.39 0.51 22.54
CA PHE A 90 11.28 -0.96 22.55
C PHE A 90 11.71 -1.62 21.25
N GLY A 91 12.03 -0.82 20.22
CA GLY A 91 12.33 -1.29 18.88
C GLY A 91 11.08 -1.70 18.08
N PRO A 92 11.22 -1.84 16.75
CA PRO A 92 10.10 -2.16 15.85
C PRO A 92 9.56 -3.59 16.04
N THR A 93 10.35 -4.49 16.62
CA THR A 93 9.96 -5.88 16.91
C THR A 93 9.64 -6.11 18.39
N GLY A 94 9.53 -5.04 19.19
CA GLY A 94 9.20 -5.14 20.60
C GLY A 94 7.73 -5.55 20.83
N ALA A 95 7.46 -6.14 22.00
CA ALA A 95 6.12 -6.63 22.37
C ALA A 95 5.03 -5.55 22.25
N TRP A 96 5.34 -4.29 22.61
CA TRP A 96 4.40 -3.17 22.47
C TRP A 96 4.05 -2.86 21.02
N MET A 97 5.02 -2.98 20.09
CA MET A 97 4.77 -2.75 18.67
C MET A 97 3.97 -3.91 18.07
N GLN A 98 4.29 -5.15 18.42
CA GLN A 98 3.53 -6.33 18.03
C GLN A 98 2.08 -6.27 18.55
N ALA A 99 1.89 -5.90 19.81
CA ALA A 99 0.56 -5.70 20.39
C ALA A 99 -0.23 -4.62 19.65
N ALA A 100 0.41 -3.53 19.20
CA ALA A 100 -0.24 -2.52 18.38
C ALA A 100 -0.68 -3.07 17.01
N LEU A 101 0.12 -3.95 16.38
CA LEU A 101 -0.27 -4.63 15.14
C LEU A 101 -1.49 -5.51 15.36
N GLU A 102 -1.42 -6.39 16.36
CA GLU A 102 -2.45 -7.42 16.63
C GLU A 102 -3.75 -6.84 17.16
N THR A 103 -3.67 -5.77 17.97
CA THR A 103 -4.84 -5.20 18.65
C THR A 103 -5.47 -4.05 17.87
N ILE A 104 -4.69 -3.34 17.04
CA ILE A 104 -5.19 -2.15 16.33
C ILE A 104 -5.22 -2.40 14.83
N ILE A 105 -4.09 -2.77 14.21
CA ILE A 105 -3.99 -2.83 12.75
C ILE A 105 -4.80 -4.00 12.18
N PHE A 106 -4.62 -5.23 12.70
CA PHE A 106 -5.35 -6.39 12.18
C PHE A 106 -6.86 -6.29 12.37
N PRO A 107 -7.41 -5.81 13.50
CA PRO A 107 -8.86 -5.65 13.64
C PRO A 107 -9.43 -4.53 12.76
N VAL A 108 -8.68 -3.44 12.56
CA VAL A 108 -9.08 -2.38 11.61
C VAL A 108 -9.08 -2.91 10.18
N GLU A 109 -8.06 -3.67 9.79
CA GLU A 109 -7.99 -4.33 8.48
C GLU A 109 -9.17 -5.29 8.28
N ALA A 110 -9.44 -6.16 9.26
CA ALA A 110 -10.58 -7.07 9.24
C ALA A 110 -11.92 -6.34 9.14
N SER A 111 -12.07 -5.20 9.83
CA SER A 111 -13.27 -4.36 9.77
C SER A 111 -13.46 -3.73 8.39
N LEU A 112 -12.38 -3.27 7.74
CA LEU A 112 -12.41 -2.77 6.37
C LEU A 112 -12.74 -3.88 5.37
N MET A 113 -12.17 -5.08 5.54
CA MET A 113 -12.51 -6.26 4.74
C MET A 113 -13.99 -6.66 4.93
N ALA A 114 -14.52 -6.56 6.15
CA ALA A 114 -15.93 -6.82 6.42
C ALA A 114 -16.84 -5.80 5.71
N LEU A 115 -16.48 -4.51 5.74
CA LEU A 115 -17.20 -3.48 4.98
C LEU A 115 -17.17 -3.78 3.47
N LEU A 116 -16.02 -4.16 2.93
CA LEU A 116 -15.90 -4.58 1.53
C LEU A 116 -16.80 -5.78 1.22
N SER A 117 -16.84 -6.79 2.08
CA SER A 117 -17.72 -7.96 1.93
C SER A 117 -19.20 -7.58 1.91
N VAL A 118 -19.65 -6.72 2.84
CA VAL A 118 -21.04 -6.25 2.89
C VAL A 118 -21.38 -5.42 1.64
N THR A 119 -20.47 -4.53 1.20
CA THR A 119 -20.70 -3.74 -0.02
C THR A 119 -20.73 -4.62 -1.27
N LEU A 120 -19.92 -5.69 -1.32
CA LEU A 120 -19.93 -6.68 -2.40
C LEU A 120 -21.26 -7.43 -2.46
N LEU A 121 -21.78 -7.85 -1.31
CA LEU A 121 -23.11 -8.48 -1.22
C LEU A 121 -24.21 -7.53 -1.72
N TYR A 122 -24.21 -6.28 -1.26
CA TYR A 122 -25.16 -5.26 -1.72
C TYR A 122 -25.05 -5.02 -3.23
N ALA A 123 -23.82 -4.91 -3.75
CA ALA A 123 -23.56 -4.75 -5.17
C ALA A 123 -24.09 -5.95 -5.98
N GLY A 124 -23.88 -7.19 -5.50
CA GLY A 124 -24.40 -8.40 -6.13
C GLY A 124 -25.94 -8.42 -6.20
N ILE A 125 -26.62 -8.08 -5.09
CA ILE A 125 -28.07 -7.96 -5.04
C ILE A 125 -28.58 -6.87 -6.01
N ARG A 126 -27.89 -5.72 -6.06
CA ARG A 126 -28.23 -4.62 -6.97
C ARG A 126 -28.05 -5.02 -8.43
N LEU A 127 -26.99 -5.78 -8.74
CA LEU A 127 -26.69 -6.27 -10.08
C LEU A 127 -27.80 -7.22 -10.58
N LEU A 128 -28.21 -8.17 -9.74
CA LEU A 128 -29.32 -9.11 -10.01
C LEU A 128 -30.65 -8.40 -10.33
N ARG A 129 -30.96 -7.32 -9.60
CA ARG A 129 -32.24 -6.61 -9.77
C ARG A 129 -32.29 -5.72 -11.02
N ARG A 130 -31.15 -5.29 -11.57
CA ARG A 130 -31.14 -4.31 -12.69
C ARG A 130 -31.02 -4.98 -14.07
N ARG A 131 -30.10 -5.92 -14.27
CA ARG A 131 -30.01 -6.78 -15.47
C ARG A 131 -29.18 -8.04 -15.16
N ALA A 132 -29.82 -9.20 -15.19
CA ALA A 132 -29.15 -10.49 -15.13
C ALA A 132 -28.59 -10.84 -16.52
N ASP A 133 -27.42 -10.29 -16.84
CA ASP A 133 -26.64 -10.64 -18.02
C ASP A 133 -25.68 -11.81 -17.71
N TRP A 134 -25.11 -12.46 -18.73
CA TRP A 134 -24.13 -13.53 -18.58
C TRP A 134 -22.94 -13.12 -17.70
N MET A 135 -22.47 -11.87 -17.85
CA MET A 135 -21.41 -11.30 -17.01
C MET A 135 -21.84 -11.16 -15.55
N SER A 136 -23.11 -10.80 -15.30
CA SER A 136 -23.66 -10.74 -13.94
C SER A 136 -23.74 -12.13 -13.32
N ALA A 137 -24.16 -13.13 -14.08
CA ALA A 137 -24.22 -14.53 -13.64
C ALA A 137 -22.84 -15.09 -13.31
N LEU A 138 -21.83 -14.83 -14.17
CA LEU A 138 -20.43 -15.18 -13.90
C LEU A 138 -19.93 -14.51 -12.63
N PHE A 139 -20.11 -13.20 -12.49
CA PHE A 139 -19.68 -12.45 -11.31
C PHE A 139 -20.31 -12.99 -10.02
N LEU A 140 -21.61 -13.22 -10.01
CA LEU A 140 -22.32 -13.78 -8.85
C LEU A 140 -21.89 -15.19 -8.54
N GLY A 141 -21.67 -16.03 -9.57
CA GLY A 141 -21.12 -17.37 -9.40
C GLY A 141 -19.75 -17.34 -8.74
N THR A 142 -18.85 -16.46 -9.19
CA THR A 142 -17.53 -16.29 -8.58
C THR A 142 -17.61 -15.78 -7.15
N VAL A 143 -18.48 -14.80 -6.87
CA VAL A 143 -18.67 -14.27 -5.51
C VAL A 143 -19.26 -15.34 -4.58
N ALA A 144 -20.27 -16.10 -5.03
CA ALA A 144 -20.86 -17.17 -4.25
C ALA A 144 -19.84 -18.27 -3.94
N LEU A 145 -19.03 -18.68 -4.93
CA LEU A 145 -17.94 -19.63 -4.72
C LEU A 145 -16.87 -19.09 -3.77
N ALA A 146 -16.52 -17.80 -3.86
CA ALA A 146 -15.58 -17.15 -2.95
C ALA A 146 -16.07 -17.10 -1.51
N LEU A 147 -17.34 -16.74 -1.31
CA LEU A 147 -17.95 -16.75 0.01
C LEU A 147 -18.01 -18.16 0.57
N LEU A 148 -18.45 -19.16 -0.22
CA LEU A 148 -18.50 -20.55 0.20
C LEU A 148 -17.13 -21.13 0.56
N ALA A 149 -16.09 -20.80 -0.22
CA ALA A 149 -14.72 -21.25 0.04
C ALA A 149 -14.10 -20.60 1.29
N SER A 150 -14.59 -19.43 1.69
CA SER A 150 -14.10 -18.67 2.85
C SER A 150 -14.76 -19.04 4.18
N VAL A 151 -15.92 -19.72 4.14
CA VAL A 151 -16.65 -20.13 5.34
C VAL A 151 -16.16 -21.50 5.78
N SER A 152 -15.54 -21.59 6.96
CA SER A 152 -15.44 -22.87 7.65
C SER A 152 -16.83 -23.21 8.19
N LEU A 153 -17.37 -24.38 7.81
CA LEU A 153 -18.68 -24.85 8.28
C LEU A 153 -18.46 -25.87 9.41
N PRO A 154 -18.34 -25.44 10.68
CA PRO A 154 -18.08 -26.35 11.80
C PRO A 154 -19.21 -27.36 12.05
N VAL A 155 -20.40 -27.17 11.47
CA VAL A 155 -21.61 -27.94 11.76
C VAL A 155 -21.87 -29.07 10.73
N ILE A 156 -21.33 -29.01 9.52
CA ILE A 156 -21.71 -29.92 8.42
C ILE A 156 -20.69 -31.05 8.19
N GLY A 157 -19.53 -31.01 8.87
CA GLY A 157 -18.42 -31.92 8.56
C GLY A 157 -17.72 -31.51 7.27
N GLU A 158 -16.43 -31.79 7.19
CA GLU A 158 -15.61 -31.44 6.02
C GLU A 158 -16.10 -32.22 4.81
N ILE A 159 -16.63 -31.53 3.79
CA ILE A 159 -16.82 -32.11 2.47
C ILE A 159 -15.43 -32.14 1.81
N PRO A 160 -14.79 -33.31 1.64
CA PRO A 160 -13.37 -33.38 1.26
C PRO A 160 -13.06 -32.68 -0.07
N VAL A 161 -14.01 -32.69 -0.99
CA VAL A 161 -13.88 -32.01 -2.30
C VAL A 161 -13.83 -30.49 -2.15
N LEU A 162 -14.59 -29.92 -1.20
CA LEU A 162 -14.66 -28.48 -0.99
C LEU A 162 -13.43 -27.96 -0.23
N SER A 163 -12.96 -28.71 0.79
CA SER A 163 -11.80 -28.37 1.60
C SER A 163 -10.47 -28.57 0.87
N ASP A 164 -10.33 -29.65 0.10
CA ASP A 164 -9.01 -30.06 -0.41
C ASP A 164 -8.73 -29.50 -1.82
N TRP A 165 -9.78 -29.24 -2.60
CA TRP A 165 -9.63 -28.80 -3.99
C TRP A 165 -10.10 -27.36 -4.20
N ILE A 166 -11.32 -27.02 -3.78
CA ILE A 166 -11.95 -25.75 -4.16
C ILE A 166 -11.38 -24.59 -3.33
N SER A 167 -11.30 -24.73 -2.00
CA SER A 167 -10.77 -23.66 -1.13
C SER A 167 -9.30 -23.32 -1.42
N PRO A 168 -8.38 -24.30 -1.58
CA PRO A 168 -6.99 -24.01 -1.89
C PRO A 168 -6.81 -23.44 -3.30
N TRP A 169 -7.52 -23.96 -4.31
CA TRP A 169 -7.44 -23.45 -5.68
C TRP A 169 -7.91 -22.00 -5.77
N LEU A 170 -8.99 -21.65 -5.07
CA LEU A 170 -9.50 -20.29 -5.08
C LEU A 170 -8.60 -19.32 -4.30
N THR A 171 -8.14 -19.72 -3.12
CA THR A 171 -7.33 -18.87 -2.24
C THR A 171 -5.91 -18.68 -2.79
N TYR A 172 -5.22 -19.75 -3.15
CA TYR A 172 -3.83 -19.70 -3.62
C TYR A 172 -3.71 -19.45 -5.14
N GLY A 173 -4.76 -19.71 -5.91
CA GLY A 173 -4.82 -19.43 -7.34
C GLY A 173 -5.36 -18.03 -7.62
N LEU A 174 -6.69 -17.87 -7.57
CA LEU A 174 -7.37 -16.65 -8.02
C LEU A 174 -7.20 -15.47 -7.06
N ALA A 175 -7.43 -15.65 -5.75
CA ALA A 175 -7.32 -14.57 -4.77
C ALA A 175 -5.87 -14.09 -4.60
N ALA A 176 -4.93 -15.02 -4.43
CA ALA A 176 -3.50 -14.69 -4.43
C ALA A 176 -3.03 -14.13 -5.77
N GLY A 177 -3.60 -14.58 -6.89
CA GLY A 177 -3.36 -14.00 -8.22
C GLY A 177 -3.81 -12.54 -8.30
N GLY A 178 -4.99 -12.21 -7.77
CA GLY A 178 -5.48 -10.83 -7.66
C GLY A 178 -4.60 -9.95 -6.77
N ALA A 179 -4.19 -10.46 -5.59
CA ALA A 179 -3.27 -9.76 -4.70
C ALA A 179 -1.90 -9.49 -5.36
N ARG A 180 -1.34 -10.49 -6.06
CA ARG A 180 -0.12 -10.32 -6.86
C ARG A 180 -0.33 -9.32 -8.00
N GLY A 181 -1.49 -9.36 -8.65
CA GLY A 181 -1.87 -8.39 -9.68
C GLY A 181 -1.91 -6.96 -9.17
N LEU A 182 -2.43 -6.73 -7.96
CA LEU A 182 -2.39 -5.42 -7.31
C LEU A 182 -0.95 -4.97 -7.03
N VAL A 183 -0.11 -5.85 -6.48
CA VAL A 183 1.30 -5.54 -6.22
C VAL A 183 2.04 -5.21 -7.52
N LEU A 184 1.82 -5.98 -8.58
CA LEU A 184 2.38 -5.73 -9.91
C LEU A 184 1.87 -4.40 -10.49
N GLY A 185 0.58 -4.10 -10.33
CA GLY A 185 -0.01 -2.84 -10.76
C GLY A 185 0.61 -1.63 -10.06
N VAL A 186 0.79 -1.70 -8.74
CA VAL A 186 1.47 -0.67 -7.95
C VAL A 186 2.93 -0.53 -8.40
N ALA A 187 3.64 -1.65 -8.61
CA ALA A 187 5.01 -1.63 -9.09
C ALA A 187 5.12 -0.99 -10.48
N LEU A 188 4.24 -1.33 -11.42
CA LEU A 188 4.19 -0.71 -12.75
C LEU A 188 3.83 0.79 -12.66
N GLY A 189 2.93 1.19 -11.76
CA GLY A 189 2.62 2.60 -11.50
C GLY A 189 3.84 3.39 -10.99
N ALA A 190 4.60 2.81 -10.07
CA ALA A 190 5.85 3.39 -9.59
C ALA A 190 6.91 3.48 -10.71
N LEU A 191 7.07 2.42 -11.50
CA LEU A 191 7.98 2.39 -12.65
C LEU A 191 7.61 3.43 -13.71
N THR A 192 6.33 3.57 -14.05
CA THR A 192 5.88 4.58 -15.02
C THR A 192 6.16 6.00 -14.53
N THR A 193 5.98 6.27 -13.23
CA THR A 193 6.35 7.55 -12.62
C THR A 193 7.86 7.80 -12.73
N GLY A 194 8.69 6.79 -12.44
CA GLY A 194 10.14 6.87 -12.61
C GLY A 194 10.57 7.09 -14.07
N LEU A 195 9.95 6.38 -15.02
CA LEU A 195 10.21 6.53 -16.45
C LEU A 195 9.83 7.92 -16.96
N ARG A 196 8.71 8.50 -16.51
CA ARG A 196 8.33 9.87 -16.88
C ARG A 196 9.34 10.90 -16.38
N ALA A 197 9.90 10.70 -15.19
CA ALA A 197 10.99 11.53 -14.69
C ALA A 197 12.27 11.35 -15.52
N LEU A 198 12.64 10.11 -15.88
CA LEU A 198 13.80 9.78 -16.72
C LEU A 198 13.71 10.35 -18.14
N PHE A 199 12.52 10.39 -18.74
CA PHE A 199 12.31 11.00 -20.05
C PHE A 199 12.08 12.51 -19.98
N ALA A 200 12.27 13.13 -18.81
CA ALA A 200 12.05 14.55 -18.57
C ALA A 200 10.62 15.05 -18.88
N LEU A 201 9.64 14.13 -18.95
CA LEU A 201 8.23 14.42 -19.19
C LEU A 201 7.62 15.10 -17.96
N ASP A 202 7.91 14.55 -16.78
CA ASP A 202 7.54 15.13 -15.49
C ASP A 202 8.78 15.73 -14.81
N ARG A 203 8.71 17.01 -14.45
CA ARG A 203 9.81 17.76 -13.79
C ARG A 203 9.40 18.16 -12.37
N PRO A 204 9.48 17.26 -11.38
CA PRO A 204 9.06 17.56 -10.00
C PRO A 204 9.89 18.66 -9.32
N TYR A 205 11.06 18.98 -9.87
CA TYR A 205 12.01 19.99 -9.35
C TYR A 205 11.81 21.39 -9.96
N GLY A 206 10.85 21.57 -10.86
CA GLY A 206 10.48 22.87 -11.41
C GLY A 206 9.58 23.62 -10.43
N GLY A 207 10.15 24.50 -9.61
CA GLY A 207 9.36 25.45 -8.81
C GLY A 207 8.43 26.28 -9.71
N LYS A 208 7.27 26.65 -9.16
CA LYS A 208 6.36 27.63 -9.77
C LYS A 208 7.10 28.92 -10.13
#